data_AF-A0A7S1ZU23-F1
#
_entry.id   AF-A0A7S1ZU23-F1
#
_cell.length_a   1.000
_cell.length_b   1.000
_cell.length_c   1.000
_cell.angle_alpha   90.00
_cell.angle_beta   90.00
_cell.angle_gamma   90.00
#
_symmetry.space_group_name_H-M   'P 1'
#
loop_
_entity.id
_entity.type
_entity.pdbx_description
1 polymer ?
#
loop_
_entity_poly.entity_id
_entity_poly.type
_entity_poly.pdbx_seq_one_letter_code
_entity_poly.pdbx_strand_id
1 'polypeptide(L)'
;AENISMGNRKSSGLMLTMANICMGLTTSEMSRAPVLATQANTDFGLALFQKLKGADNGGENNVIFSPYSISNALAMVVGGAQEQTLLEIGNVLSLPADQKKEISVDPVHPWRTDIYLAGMGIQNERFNRKDKPYALNIANAIWGEKSYGFSKNYISALETSFGKGTFQTANFQHHPEKERLRINSCVEDSTENKIKDLIEEGVIDGSTEMVVVNAIHFKANWSNQFDKTNTKTGDFFLDDDKSVEVELMNANSMTGIKYGAFNADGSF
;
A
#
# COMPACT_ATOMS: atom_id res chain seq x y z
N ALA A 1 3.25 43.51 -22.48
CA ALA A 1 2.59 43.06 -21.23
C ALA A 1 1.64 41.92 -21.61
N GLU A 2 2.09 40.71 -21.95
CA GLU A 2 3.00 39.80 -21.23
C GLU A 2 2.68 39.72 -19.74
N ASN A 3 1.90 38.72 -19.32
CA ASN A 3 2.40 37.40 -18.92
C ASN A 3 1.28 36.62 -18.22
N ILE A 4 0.75 35.60 -18.90
CA ILE A 4 -0.07 34.56 -18.27
C ILE A 4 0.89 33.45 -17.83
N SER A 5 0.98 33.25 -16.52
CA SER A 5 1.85 32.29 -15.85
C SER A 5 1.62 30.85 -16.35
N MET A 6 2.56 30.34 -17.15
CA MET A 6 2.79 28.91 -17.35
C MET A 6 3.52 28.32 -16.12
N GLY A 7 2.82 28.23 -14.99
CA GLY A 7 3.36 27.66 -13.76
C GLY A 7 2.63 26.37 -13.38
N ASN A 8 3.02 25.23 -13.98
CA ASN A 8 2.92 23.89 -13.33
C ASN A 8 3.36 22.69 -14.21
N ARG A 9 3.70 22.88 -15.50
CA ARG A 9 4.24 21.76 -16.31
C ARG A 9 5.73 21.52 -16.13
N LYS A 10 6.51 22.52 -15.68
CA LYS A 10 7.96 22.39 -15.52
C LYS A 10 8.37 21.58 -14.27
N SER A 11 7.60 21.63 -13.19
CA SER A 11 7.94 20.91 -11.93
C SER A 11 7.79 19.39 -12.06
N SER A 12 6.70 18.90 -12.67
CA SER A 12 6.52 17.46 -12.91
C SER A 12 7.57 16.91 -13.88
N GLY A 13 7.95 17.67 -14.92
CA GLY A 13 9.01 17.27 -15.84
C GLY A 13 10.40 17.24 -15.20
N LEU A 14 10.69 18.17 -14.30
CA LEU A 14 11.95 18.22 -13.55
C LEU A 14 12.04 17.10 -12.50
N MET A 15 10.95 16.80 -11.78
CA MET A 15 10.89 15.65 -10.86
C MET A 15 11.05 14.32 -11.59
N LEU A 16 10.38 14.14 -12.74
CA LEU A 16 10.51 12.91 -13.54
C LEU A 16 11.95 12.72 -14.06
N THR A 17 12.60 13.82 -14.47
CA THR A 17 13.99 13.80 -14.94
C THR A 17 14.98 13.51 -13.79
N MET A 18 14.75 14.05 -12.59
CA MET A 18 15.59 13.77 -11.42
C MET A 18 15.39 12.34 -10.89
N ALA A 19 14.16 11.82 -10.89
CA ALA A 19 13.87 10.43 -10.51
C ALA A 19 14.54 9.43 -11.48
N ASN A 20 14.54 9.71 -12.79
CA ASN A 20 15.25 8.89 -13.79
C ASN A 20 16.76 8.77 -13.47
N ILE A 21 17.40 9.87 -13.04
CA ILE A 21 18.84 9.90 -12.74
C ILE A 21 19.15 9.12 -11.45
N CYS A 22 18.32 9.23 -10.41
CA CYS A 22 18.56 8.53 -9.14
C CYS A 22 18.33 7.01 -9.22
N MET A 23 17.44 6.53 -10.11
CA MET A 23 17.11 5.10 -10.23
C MET A 23 17.72 4.41 -11.46
N GLY A 24 18.35 5.16 -12.38
CA GLY A 24 18.91 4.60 -13.62
C GLY A 24 17.87 4.12 -14.64
N LEU A 25 16.61 4.54 -14.49
CA LEU A 25 15.49 4.15 -15.35
C LEU A 25 15.36 5.07 -16.58
N THR A 26 14.97 4.50 -17.71
CA THR A 26 14.59 5.26 -18.90
C THR A 26 13.26 5.99 -18.69
N THR A 27 13.02 7.05 -19.46
CA THR A 27 11.73 7.75 -19.47
C THR A 27 10.54 6.83 -19.79
N SER A 28 10.75 5.82 -20.64
CA SER A 28 9.70 4.84 -20.98
C SER A 28 9.38 3.93 -19.80
N GLU A 29 10.39 3.42 -19.11
CA GLU A 29 10.22 2.60 -17.90
C GLU A 29 9.52 3.40 -16.80
N MET A 30 9.95 4.64 -16.54
CA MET A 30 9.33 5.52 -15.55
C MET A 30 7.85 5.80 -15.84
N SER A 31 7.50 5.93 -17.13
CA SER A 31 6.10 6.14 -17.54
C SER A 31 5.23 4.89 -17.36
N ARG A 32 5.81 3.69 -17.47
CA ARG A 32 5.12 2.40 -17.27
C ARG A 32 5.06 1.96 -15.81
N ALA A 33 5.97 2.45 -14.96
CA ALA A 33 6.13 2.02 -13.58
C ALA A 33 4.83 2.03 -12.75
N PRO A 34 3.98 3.09 -12.76
CA PRO A 34 2.74 3.09 -11.99
C PRO A 34 1.72 2.04 -12.46
N VAL A 35 1.67 1.77 -13.76
CA VAL A 35 0.77 0.74 -14.33
C VAL A 35 1.21 -0.63 -13.88
N LEU A 36 2.52 -0.89 -13.93
CA LEU A 36 3.12 -2.14 -13.49
C LEU A 36 2.83 -2.42 -12.01
N ALA A 37 3.11 -1.44 -11.13
CA ALA A 37 2.84 -1.56 -9.71
C ALA A 37 1.35 -1.76 -9.40
N THR A 38 0.46 -1.10 -10.16
CA THR A 38 -0.99 -1.26 -10.02
C THR A 38 -1.44 -2.66 -10.42
N GLN A 39 -0.96 -3.18 -11.55
CA GLN A 39 -1.27 -4.54 -12.00
C GLN A 39 -0.83 -5.59 -10.97
N ALA A 40 0.44 -5.51 -10.53
CA ALA A 40 0.97 -6.40 -9.50
C ALA A 40 0.13 -6.36 -8.22
N ASN A 41 -0.23 -5.16 -7.75
CA ASN A 41 -1.04 -5.01 -6.54
C ASN A 41 -2.47 -5.57 -6.70
N THR A 42 -3.09 -5.43 -7.88
CA THR A 42 -4.40 -6.03 -8.16
C THR A 42 -4.31 -7.54 -8.14
N ASP A 43 -3.34 -8.12 -8.83
CA ASP A 43 -3.16 -9.57 -8.90
C ASP A 43 -2.82 -10.16 -7.53
N PHE A 44 -1.93 -9.50 -6.78
CA PHE A 44 -1.65 -9.84 -5.38
C PHE A 44 -2.90 -9.77 -4.50
N GLY A 45 -3.68 -8.69 -4.60
CA GLY A 45 -4.88 -8.51 -3.79
C GLY A 45 -5.94 -9.58 -4.05
N LEU A 46 -6.14 -9.97 -5.30
CA LEU A 46 -7.04 -11.06 -5.68
C LEU A 46 -6.54 -12.40 -5.16
N ALA A 47 -5.24 -12.70 -5.32
CA ALA A 47 -4.64 -13.92 -4.80
C ALA A 47 -4.74 -14.00 -3.26
N LEU A 48 -4.48 -12.90 -2.56
CA LEU A 48 -4.61 -12.81 -1.11
C LEU A 48 -6.06 -12.99 -0.66
N PHE A 49 -7.02 -12.36 -1.35
CA PHE A 49 -8.45 -12.54 -1.05
C PHE A 49 -8.86 -14.01 -1.15
N GLN A 50 -8.44 -14.72 -2.20
CA GLN A 50 -8.70 -16.15 -2.35
C GLN A 50 -8.12 -16.98 -1.20
N LYS A 51 -6.93 -16.63 -0.72
CA LYS A 51 -6.29 -17.30 0.43
C LYS A 51 -7.03 -17.03 1.74
N LEU A 52 -7.42 -15.78 2.00
CA LEU A 52 -8.17 -15.41 3.19
C LEU A 52 -9.54 -16.10 3.22
N LYS A 53 -10.25 -16.11 2.09
CA LYS A 53 -11.53 -16.82 1.96
C LYS A 53 -11.38 -18.33 2.23
N GLY A 54 -10.30 -18.94 1.73
CA GLY A 54 -10.04 -20.37 1.95
C GLY A 54 -9.69 -20.72 3.41
N ALA A 55 -9.17 -19.76 4.18
CA ALA A 55 -8.83 -19.96 5.59
C ALA A 55 -10.05 -19.81 6.53
N ASP A 56 -11.12 -19.16 6.08
CA ASP A 56 -12.28 -18.80 6.90
C ASP A 56 -13.34 -19.92 7.03
N ASN A 57 -12.94 -21.21 7.03
CA ASN A 57 -13.74 -22.41 7.37
C ASN A 57 -15.26 -22.41 7.04
N GLY A 58 -15.69 -21.77 5.93
CA GLY A 58 -17.11 -21.60 5.62
C GLY A 58 -17.49 -20.22 5.08
N GLY A 59 -16.64 -19.20 5.22
CA GLY A 59 -16.89 -17.86 4.70
C GLY A 59 -17.90 -17.04 5.51
N GLU A 60 -18.07 -17.37 6.80
CA GLU A 60 -19.05 -16.74 7.68
C GLU A 60 -18.60 -15.36 8.19
N ASN A 61 -17.33 -14.99 8.02
CA ASN A 61 -16.80 -13.73 8.54
C ASN A 61 -16.62 -12.67 7.45
N ASN A 62 -16.80 -11.40 7.86
CA ASN A 62 -16.46 -10.26 7.02
C ASN A 62 -14.94 -10.19 6.78
N VAL A 63 -14.54 -10.07 5.52
CA VAL A 63 -13.13 -9.90 5.12
C VAL A 63 -12.90 -8.47 4.66
N ILE A 64 -12.00 -7.76 5.34
CA ILE A 64 -11.52 -6.43 4.94
C ILE A 64 -10.00 -6.38 5.09
N PHE A 65 -9.32 -5.91 4.04
CA PHE A 65 -7.88 -5.65 4.08
C PHE A 65 -7.50 -4.64 2.99
N SER A 66 -6.31 -4.04 3.12
CA SER A 66 -5.71 -3.20 2.09
C SER A 66 -4.58 -3.96 1.40
N PRO A 67 -4.77 -4.48 0.18
CA PRO A 67 -3.67 -5.11 -0.56
C PRO A 67 -2.53 -4.13 -0.79
N TYR A 68 -2.86 -2.86 -1.04
CA TYR A 68 -1.85 -1.81 -1.25
C TYR A 68 -0.96 -1.60 -0.03
N SER A 69 -1.53 -1.66 1.18
CA SER A 69 -0.79 -1.53 2.43
C SER A 69 0.24 -2.65 2.60
N ILE A 70 -0.22 -3.89 2.42
CA ILE A 70 0.63 -5.09 2.55
C ILE A 70 1.70 -5.10 1.44
N SER A 71 1.34 -4.75 0.20
CA SER A 71 2.29 -4.59 -0.91
C SER A 71 3.37 -3.57 -0.59
N ASN A 72 3.06 -2.44 0.04
CA ASN A 72 4.06 -1.44 0.43
C ASN A 72 5.04 -2.00 1.47
N ALA A 73 4.54 -2.68 2.50
CA ALA A 73 5.39 -3.28 3.52
C ALA A 73 6.35 -4.32 2.90
N LEU A 74 5.84 -5.19 2.04
CA LEU A 74 6.65 -6.18 1.33
C LEU A 74 7.61 -5.52 0.32
N ALA A 75 7.21 -4.45 -0.37
CA ALA A 75 8.06 -3.72 -1.30
C ALA A 75 9.27 -3.08 -0.58
N MET A 76 9.10 -2.61 0.65
CA MET A 76 10.22 -2.14 1.47
C MET A 76 11.22 -3.27 1.75
N VAL A 77 10.75 -4.49 2.01
CA VAL A 77 11.61 -5.68 2.20
C VAL A 77 12.29 -6.11 0.89
N VAL A 78 11.58 -6.05 -0.24
CA VAL A 78 12.12 -6.35 -1.59
C VAL A 78 13.35 -5.51 -1.90
N GLY A 79 13.41 -4.26 -1.45
CA GLY A 79 14.56 -3.38 -1.68
C GLY A 79 15.88 -3.88 -1.09
N GLY A 80 15.84 -4.80 -0.11
CA GLY A 80 17.01 -5.40 0.52
C GLY A 80 17.12 -6.91 0.36
N ALA A 81 16.10 -7.57 -0.18
CA ALA A 81 16.09 -9.01 -0.39
C ALA A 81 16.95 -9.42 -1.59
N GLN A 82 17.54 -10.61 -1.52
CA GLN A 82 18.36 -11.20 -2.58
C GLN A 82 17.99 -12.67 -2.79
N GLU A 83 18.43 -13.22 -3.93
CA GLU A 83 18.38 -14.64 -4.26
C GLU A 83 16.98 -15.25 -4.08
N GLN A 84 16.88 -16.37 -3.36
CA GLN A 84 15.64 -17.10 -3.13
C GLN A 84 14.60 -16.26 -2.39
N THR A 85 15.02 -15.47 -1.40
CA THR A 85 14.11 -14.59 -0.64
C THR A 85 13.46 -13.57 -1.57
N LEU A 86 14.26 -12.94 -2.44
CA LEU A 86 13.73 -12.00 -3.43
C LEU A 86 12.84 -12.72 -4.45
N LEU A 87 13.21 -13.92 -4.90
CA LEU A 87 12.41 -14.72 -5.82
C LEU A 87 11.00 -14.97 -5.26
N GLU A 88 10.91 -15.43 -4.01
CA GLU A 88 9.66 -15.75 -3.33
C GLU A 88 8.79 -14.53 -3.10
N ILE A 89 9.35 -13.43 -2.56
CA ILE A 89 8.59 -12.20 -2.33
C ILE A 89 8.06 -11.64 -3.65
N GLY A 90 8.87 -11.65 -4.73
CA GLY A 90 8.41 -11.18 -6.03
C GLY A 90 7.30 -12.04 -6.65
N ASN A 91 7.31 -13.37 -6.43
CA ASN A 91 6.19 -14.23 -6.83
C ASN A 91 4.92 -13.91 -6.01
N VAL A 92 5.05 -13.71 -4.70
CA VAL A 92 3.91 -13.38 -3.82
C VAL A 92 3.30 -12.04 -4.20
N LEU A 93 4.13 -11.03 -4.49
CA LEU A 93 3.68 -9.72 -4.97
C LEU A 93 3.12 -9.73 -6.40
N SER A 94 3.05 -10.90 -7.04
CA SER A 94 2.60 -11.04 -8.42
C SER A 94 3.34 -10.09 -9.37
N LEU A 95 4.66 -9.96 -9.20
CA LEU A 95 5.46 -9.13 -10.11
C LEU A 95 5.34 -9.68 -11.54
N PRO A 96 5.11 -8.82 -12.56
CA PRO A 96 4.88 -9.29 -13.91
C PRO A 96 6.04 -10.11 -14.45
N ALA A 97 5.73 -11.18 -15.19
CA ALA A 97 6.72 -12.14 -15.67
C ALA A 97 7.80 -11.50 -16.56
N ASP A 98 7.49 -10.42 -17.28
CA ASP A 98 8.45 -9.66 -18.10
C ASP A 98 9.49 -8.88 -17.26
N GLN A 99 9.31 -8.81 -15.94
CA GLN A 99 10.28 -8.27 -14.98
C GLN A 99 11.17 -9.34 -14.37
N LYS A 100 10.87 -10.63 -14.60
CA LYS A 100 11.68 -11.72 -14.10
C LYS A 100 12.95 -11.82 -14.94
N LYS A 101 14.11 -11.84 -14.29
CA LYS A 101 15.38 -12.10 -14.97
C LYS A 101 15.61 -13.60 -15.04
N GLU A 102 16.34 -14.05 -16.05
CA GLU A 102 16.88 -15.40 -16.04
C GLU A 102 17.86 -15.55 -14.87
N ILE A 103 17.66 -16.58 -14.04
CA ILE A 103 18.47 -16.82 -12.84
C ILE A 103 19.96 -17.00 -13.18
N SER A 104 20.27 -17.55 -14.37
CA SER A 104 21.64 -17.70 -14.88
C SER A 104 22.34 -16.37 -15.16
N VAL A 105 21.59 -15.29 -15.39
CA VAL A 105 22.13 -13.96 -15.71
C VAL A 105 22.42 -13.14 -14.46
N ASP A 106 21.52 -13.18 -13.48
CA ASP A 106 21.64 -12.45 -12.22
C ASP A 106 20.99 -13.25 -11.08
N PRO A 107 21.72 -14.23 -10.49
CA PRO A 107 21.17 -15.10 -9.46
C PRO A 107 20.88 -14.35 -8.15
N VAL A 108 21.52 -13.20 -7.94
CA VAL A 108 21.35 -12.38 -6.73
C VAL A 108 20.09 -11.53 -6.80
N HIS A 109 19.72 -11.02 -7.99
CA HIS A 109 18.52 -10.21 -8.17
C HIS A 109 17.60 -10.75 -9.28
N PRO A 110 16.86 -11.85 -9.02
CA PRO A 110 16.02 -12.53 -10.01
C PRO A 110 14.82 -11.70 -10.52
N TRP A 111 14.58 -10.53 -9.95
CA TRP A 111 13.54 -9.58 -10.36
C TRP A 111 14.13 -8.21 -10.69
N ARG A 112 13.55 -7.52 -11.68
CA ARG A 112 13.71 -6.07 -11.89
C ARG A 112 12.79 -5.32 -10.93
N THR A 113 13.30 -5.06 -9.72
CA THR A 113 12.54 -4.43 -8.64
C THR A 113 12.54 -2.90 -8.72
N ASP A 114 13.49 -2.31 -9.43
CA ASP A 114 13.65 -0.88 -9.67
C ASP A 114 12.39 -0.23 -10.25
N ILE A 115 11.81 -0.81 -11.30
CA ILE A 115 10.60 -0.29 -11.95
C ILE A 115 9.39 -0.41 -11.02
N TYR A 116 9.28 -1.53 -10.29
CA TYR A 116 8.21 -1.74 -9.32
C TYR A 116 8.28 -0.73 -8.17
N LEU A 117 9.46 -0.56 -7.55
CA LEU A 117 9.70 0.38 -6.47
C LEU A 117 9.52 1.85 -6.90
N ALA A 118 9.87 2.19 -8.15
CA ALA A 118 9.56 3.49 -8.74
C ALA A 118 8.05 3.71 -8.85
N GLY A 119 7.33 2.70 -9.35
CA GLY A 119 5.87 2.74 -9.48
C GLY A 119 5.16 2.91 -8.13
N MET A 120 5.60 2.17 -7.11
CA MET A 120 5.12 2.31 -5.74
C MET A 120 5.39 3.72 -5.19
N GLY A 121 6.58 4.27 -5.43
CA GLY A 121 6.91 5.63 -4.98
C GLY A 121 6.09 6.73 -5.63
N ILE A 122 5.88 6.66 -6.95
CA ILE A 122 5.02 7.60 -7.67
C ILE A 122 3.59 7.54 -7.11
N GLN A 123 3.07 6.34 -6.84
CA GLN A 123 1.74 6.16 -6.29
C GLN A 123 1.65 6.66 -4.84
N ASN A 124 2.65 6.39 -4.00
CA ASN A 124 2.73 6.91 -2.64
C ASN A 124 2.78 8.44 -2.60
N GLU A 125 3.59 9.07 -3.46
CA GLU A 125 3.62 10.52 -3.58
C GLU A 125 2.24 11.06 -3.97
N ARG A 126 1.62 10.48 -5.00
CA ARG A 126 0.27 10.85 -5.45
C ARG A 126 -0.76 10.71 -4.33
N PHE A 127 -0.70 9.63 -3.57
CA PHE A 127 -1.61 9.33 -2.48
C PHE A 127 -1.36 10.16 -1.24
N ASN A 128 -0.16 10.73 -1.04
CA ASN A 128 0.16 11.61 0.09
C ASN A 128 0.10 13.11 -0.25
N ARG A 129 -0.29 13.48 -1.48
CA ARG A 129 -0.50 14.89 -1.85
C ARG A 129 -1.51 15.59 -0.94
N LYS A 130 -1.25 16.85 -0.59
CA LYS A 130 -2.11 17.62 0.33
C LYS A 130 -3.32 18.27 -0.35
N ASP A 131 -3.29 18.45 -1.66
CA ASP A 131 -4.29 19.15 -2.47
C ASP A 131 -5.41 18.23 -2.97
N LYS A 132 -5.91 17.34 -2.11
CA LYS A 132 -6.97 16.37 -2.46
C LYS A 132 -8.30 16.73 -1.77
N PRO A 133 -9.45 16.47 -2.40
CA PRO A 133 -10.76 16.71 -1.78
C PRO A 133 -11.17 15.61 -0.78
N TYR A 134 -10.23 14.75 -0.38
CA TYR A 134 -10.43 13.64 0.54
C TYR A 134 -9.16 13.41 1.36
N ALA A 135 -9.32 12.82 2.55
CA ALA A 135 -8.19 12.35 3.35
C ALA A 135 -7.76 10.97 2.85
N LEU A 136 -6.51 10.90 2.41
CA LEU A 136 -5.83 9.65 2.11
C LEU A 136 -4.39 9.85 2.56
N ASN A 137 -3.96 9.11 3.55
CA ASN A 137 -2.61 9.18 4.08
C ASN A 137 -2.05 7.77 4.18
N ILE A 138 -0.81 7.61 3.73
CA ILE A 138 -0.06 6.36 3.77
C ILE A 138 1.23 6.64 4.51
N ALA A 139 1.44 5.92 5.61
CA ALA A 139 2.69 5.92 6.33
C ALA A 139 3.43 4.61 6.09
N ASN A 140 4.70 4.75 5.74
CA ASN A 140 5.65 3.67 5.55
C ASN A 140 6.81 3.92 6.52
N ALA A 141 7.17 2.91 7.30
CA ALA A 141 8.32 3.01 8.17
C ALA A 141 8.95 1.65 8.42
N ILE A 142 10.27 1.66 8.58
CA ILE A 142 11.08 0.53 9.02
C ILE A 142 11.87 0.98 10.23
N TRP A 143 11.84 0.17 11.27
CA TRP A 143 12.70 0.31 12.43
C TRP A 143 13.67 -0.87 12.47
N GLY A 144 14.96 -0.59 12.32
CA GLY A 144 16.02 -1.59 12.44
C GLY A 144 16.74 -1.47 13.79
N GLU A 145 17.08 -2.61 14.39
CA GLU A 145 17.87 -2.65 15.62
C GLU A 145 19.22 -1.93 15.43
N LYS A 146 19.50 -0.97 16.30
CA LYS A 146 20.64 -0.05 16.19
C LYS A 146 22.00 -0.75 16.23
N SER A 147 22.10 -1.98 16.75
CA SER A 147 23.36 -2.73 16.77
C SER A 147 23.79 -3.19 15.37
N TYR A 148 22.89 -3.19 14.39
CA TYR A 148 23.19 -3.60 13.02
C TYR A 148 23.65 -2.43 12.15
N GLY A 149 24.66 -2.69 11.31
CA GLY A 149 25.09 -1.78 10.26
C GLY A 149 24.22 -1.94 9.02
N PHE A 150 23.29 -1.02 8.78
CA PHE A 150 22.44 -1.05 7.59
C PHE A 150 23.13 -0.41 6.37
N SER A 151 22.93 -1.01 5.19
CA SER A 151 23.48 -0.50 3.94
C SER A 151 22.93 0.90 3.62
N LYS A 152 23.82 1.85 3.36
CA LYS A 152 23.44 3.21 2.94
C LYS A 152 22.66 3.21 1.62
N ASN A 153 22.99 2.29 0.71
CA ASN A 153 22.29 2.17 -0.57
C ASN A 153 20.85 1.69 -0.37
N TYR A 154 20.64 0.74 0.56
CA TYR A 154 19.30 0.28 0.92
C TYR A 154 18.46 1.39 1.52
N ILE A 155 19.00 2.12 2.50
CA ILE A 155 18.32 3.26 3.12
C ILE A 155 17.98 4.32 2.06
N SER A 156 18.92 4.66 1.18
CA SER A 156 18.69 5.63 0.11
C SER A 156 17.61 5.18 -0.87
N ALA A 157 17.57 3.90 -1.23
CA ALA A 157 16.54 3.35 -2.10
C ALA A 157 15.16 3.43 -1.43
N LEU A 158 15.06 3.07 -0.14
CA LEU A 158 13.83 3.20 0.63
C LEU A 158 13.34 4.65 0.68
N GLU A 159 14.22 5.60 1.02
CA GLU A 159 13.81 7.00 1.13
C GLU A 159 13.37 7.60 -0.21
N THR A 160 13.91 7.09 -1.32
CA THR A 160 13.52 7.51 -2.66
C THR A 160 12.11 7.02 -3.01
N SER A 161 11.77 5.78 -2.66
CA SER A 161 10.47 5.16 -3.02
C SER A 161 9.37 5.35 -1.98
N PHE A 162 9.71 5.60 -0.72
CA PHE A 162 8.73 5.64 0.37
C PHE A 162 8.75 6.95 1.17
N GLY A 163 9.73 7.81 0.91
CA GLY A 163 9.86 9.13 1.52
C GLY A 163 10.98 9.20 2.55
N LYS A 164 11.51 10.41 2.77
CA LYS A 164 12.57 10.65 3.76
C LYS A 164 12.13 10.25 5.16
N GLY A 165 13.04 9.63 5.91
CA GLY A 165 12.74 9.15 7.27
C GLY A 165 11.94 7.86 7.33
N THR A 166 11.73 7.17 6.20
CA THR A 166 11.13 5.83 6.17
C THR A 166 11.94 4.87 7.04
N PHE A 167 13.28 4.92 6.99
CA PHE A 167 14.12 4.09 7.84
C PHE A 167 14.52 4.81 9.11
N GLN A 168 14.39 4.14 10.25
CA GLN A 168 14.79 4.61 11.56
C GLN A 168 15.51 3.51 12.33
N THR A 169 16.36 3.88 13.28
CA THR A 169 16.95 2.93 14.22
C THR A 169 16.08 2.79 15.46
N ALA A 170 16.15 1.64 16.11
CA ALA A 170 15.46 1.30 17.36
C ALA A 170 16.39 0.51 18.28
N ASN A 171 16.18 0.57 19.60
CA ASN A 171 16.91 -0.23 20.58
C ASN A 171 16.01 -1.33 21.16
N PHE A 172 15.59 -2.27 20.33
CA PHE A 172 14.80 -3.43 20.72
C PHE A 172 15.54 -4.30 21.73
N GLN A 173 16.84 -4.53 21.56
CA GLN A 173 17.61 -5.41 22.46
C GLN A 173 17.53 -5.02 23.93
N HIS A 174 17.56 -3.71 24.23
CA HIS A 174 17.58 -3.22 25.61
C HIS A 174 16.29 -2.53 26.04
N HIS A 175 15.48 -2.02 25.11
CA HIS A 175 14.28 -1.23 25.39
C HIS A 175 13.09 -1.57 24.46
N PRO A 176 12.70 -2.86 24.34
CA PRO A 176 11.71 -3.28 23.35
C PRO A 176 10.34 -2.61 23.55
N GLU A 177 9.82 -2.56 24.78
CA GLU A 177 8.53 -1.90 25.07
C GLU A 177 8.54 -0.40 24.77
N LYS A 178 9.67 0.28 25.01
CA LYS A 178 9.81 1.71 24.66
C LYS A 178 9.73 1.92 23.15
N GLU A 179 10.37 1.05 22.38
CA GLU A 179 10.33 1.12 20.92
C GLU A 179 8.95 0.74 20.37
N ARG A 180 8.28 -0.27 20.95
CA ARG A 180 6.89 -0.62 20.62
C ARG A 180 5.95 0.59 20.78
N LEU A 181 6.00 1.26 21.92
CA LEU A 181 5.19 2.46 22.17
C LEU A 181 5.51 3.60 21.19
N ARG A 182 6.79 3.79 20.85
CA ARG A 182 7.21 4.79 19.87
C ARG A 182 6.69 4.48 18.47
N ILE A 183 6.73 3.22 18.05
CA ILE A 183 6.19 2.76 16.75
C ILE A 183 4.68 2.99 16.71
N ASN A 184 3.94 2.56 17.74
CA ASN A 184 2.50 2.76 17.82
C ASN A 184 2.11 4.25 17.78
N SER A 185 2.82 5.11 18.52
CA SER A 185 2.59 6.57 18.47
C SER A 185 2.80 7.13 17.06
N CYS A 186 3.85 6.69 16.35
CA CYS A 186 4.13 7.15 14.99
C CYS A 186 3.03 6.72 14.00
N VAL A 187 2.49 5.50 14.15
CA VAL A 187 1.36 4.99 13.37
C VAL A 187 0.09 5.77 13.69
N GLU A 188 -0.17 6.03 14.96
CA GLU A 188 -1.35 6.76 15.42
C GLU A 188 -1.37 8.18 14.84
N ASP A 189 -0.25 8.91 14.93
CA ASP A 189 -0.09 10.25 14.37
C ASP A 189 -0.32 10.26 12.85
N SER A 190 0.25 9.28 12.16
CA SER A 190 0.15 9.16 10.70
C SER A 190 -1.24 8.80 10.19
N THR A 191 -2.08 8.24 11.06
CA THR A 191 -3.42 7.75 10.72
C THR A 191 -4.52 8.62 11.32
N GLU A 192 -4.20 9.86 11.70
CA GLU A 192 -5.15 10.78 12.34
C GLU A 192 -5.84 10.17 13.58
N ASN A 193 -5.06 9.42 14.36
CA ASN A 193 -5.50 8.70 15.56
C ASN A 193 -6.53 7.59 15.32
N LYS A 194 -6.61 7.04 14.10
CA LYS A 194 -7.54 5.95 13.76
C LYS A 194 -6.99 4.57 14.04
N ILE A 195 -5.69 4.37 13.87
CA ILE A 195 -5.03 3.11 14.20
C ILE A 195 -4.21 3.34 15.46
N LYS A 196 -4.70 2.82 16.58
CA LYS A 196 -4.06 2.85 17.88
C LYS A 196 -3.56 1.46 18.23
N ASP A 197 -2.47 1.40 18.99
CA ASP A 197 -1.92 0.15 19.52
C ASP A 197 -1.77 -0.96 18.47
N LEU A 198 -1.29 -0.59 17.27
CA LEU A 198 -1.11 -1.52 16.15
C LEU A 198 -0.35 -2.78 16.56
N ILE A 199 0.70 -2.58 17.36
CA ILE A 199 1.53 -3.66 17.89
C ILE A 199 1.21 -3.86 19.36
N GLU A 200 0.61 -5.02 19.66
CA GLU A 200 0.24 -5.45 21.00
C GLU A 200 1.47 -5.67 21.90
N GLU A 201 1.27 -5.55 23.22
CA GLU A 201 2.30 -5.80 24.22
C GLU A 201 2.88 -7.22 24.08
N GLY A 202 4.21 -7.35 24.21
CA GLY A 202 4.89 -8.63 24.09
C GLY A 202 5.16 -9.13 22.66
N VAL A 203 4.66 -8.46 21.61
CA VAL A 203 4.99 -8.81 20.21
C VAL A 203 6.42 -8.40 19.84
N ILE A 204 6.91 -7.27 20.39
CA ILE A 204 8.29 -6.81 20.23
C ILE A 204 9.08 -7.15 21.50
N ASP A 205 10.24 -7.76 21.34
CA ASP A 205 11.13 -8.15 22.42
C ASP A 205 12.61 -7.87 22.11
N GLY A 206 13.51 -8.27 23.01
CA GLY A 206 14.95 -8.08 22.86
C GLY A 206 15.59 -8.84 21.69
N SER A 207 14.88 -9.77 21.07
CA SER A 207 15.32 -10.51 19.88
C SER A 207 14.84 -9.90 18.57
N THR A 208 13.97 -8.87 18.64
CA THR A 208 13.44 -8.19 17.45
C THR A 208 14.55 -7.42 16.73
N GLU A 209 14.78 -7.72 15.46
CA GLU A 209 15.84 -7.07 14.66
C GLU A 209 15.31 -5.99 13.73
N MET A 210 14.09 -6.16 13.24
CA MET A 210 13.48 -5.22 12.30
C MET A 210 11.96 -5.28 12.39
N VAL A 211 11.32 -4.11 12.39
CA VAL A 211 9.87 -3.96 12.30
C VAL A 211 9.55 -3.15 11.06
N VAL A 212 8.68 -3.69 10.20
CA VAL A 212 8.23 -3.05 8.96
C VAL A 212 6.75 -2.72 9.12
N VAL A 213 6.39 -1.45 8.94
CA VAL A 213 5.02 -0.98 9.10
C VAL A 213 4.57 -0.24 7.86
N ASN A 214 3.40 -0.61 7.37
CA ASN A 214 2.58 0.27 6.55
C ASN A 214 1.25 0.53 7.28
N ALA A 215 0.81 1.79 7.27
CA ALA A 215 -0.51 2.17 7.72
C ALA A 215 -1.19 3.05 6.69
N ILE A 216 -2.48 2.78 6.42
CA ILE A 216 -3.29 3.53 5.47
C ILE A 216 -4.57 4.02 6.14
N HIS A 217 -4.84 5.32 5.99
CA HIS A 217 -6.09 5.95 6.41
C HIS A 217 -6.76 6.57 5.20
N PHE A 218 -8.02 6.19 4.96
CA PHE A 218 -8.85 6.74 3.89
C PHE A 218 -10.18 7.24 4.46
N LYS A 219 -10.52 8.48 4.12
CA LYS A 219 -11.81 9.10 4.43
C LYS A 219 -12.18 10.10 3.33
N ALA A 220 -13.31 9.84 2.68
CA ALA A 220 -13.86 10.71 1.64
C ALA A 220 -15.37 10.83 1.81
N ASN A 221 -15.93 11.93 1.29
CA ASN A 221 -17.36 12.04 1.08
C ASN A 221 -17.73 11.39 -0.24
N TRP A 222 -18.90 10.74 -0.29
CA TRP A 222 -19.49 10.32 -1.56
C TRP A 222 -19.69 11.52 -2.49
N SER A 223 -19.48 11.34 -3.79
CA SER A 223 -19.78 12.38 -4.78
C SER A 223 -21.28 12.70 -4.82
N ASN A 224 -22.13 11.67 -4.67
CA ASN A 224 -23.56 11.82 -4.38
C ASN A 224 -23.79 11.34 -2.94
N GLN A 225 -23.98 12.25 -1.98
CA GLN A 225 -24.19 11.88 -0.58
C GLN A 225 -25.61 11.37 -0.34
N PHE A 226 -25.76 10.40 0.54
CA PHE A 226 -27.05 9.93 1.01
C PHE A 226 -27.67 10.95 1.97
N ASP A 227 -28.94 11.28 1.76
CA ASP A 227 -29.72 12.03 2.75
C ASP A 227 -30.07 11.11 3.91
N LYS A 228 -29.60 11.46 5.11
CA LYS A 228 -29.81 10.66 6.32
C LYS A 228 -31.29 10.45 6.64
N THR A 229 -32.19 11.33 6.20
CA THR A 229 -33.64 11.18 6.42
C THR A 229 -34.25 10.04 5.59
N ASN A 230 -33.55 9.58 4.57
CA ASN A 230 -33.94 8.42 3.75
C ASN A 230 -33.33 7.10 4.26
N THR A 231 -32.41 7.14 5.23
CA THR A 231 -31.91 5.92 5.87
C THR A 231 -32.99 5.31 6.74
N LYS A 232 -33.22 4.00 6.57
CA LYS A 232 -34.23 3.25 7.32
C LYS A 232 -33.67 1.91 7.74
N THR A 233 -34.11 1.42 8.89
CA THR A 233 -33.90 0.04 9.30
C THR A 233 -34.54 -0.91 8.28
N GLY A 234 -33.84 -1.96 7.90
CA GLY A 234 -34.34 -3.04 7.06
C GLY A 234 -33.49 -4.29 7.15
N ASP A 235 -34.00 -5.39 6.58
CA ASP A 235 -33.35 -6.69 6.61
C ASP A 235 -32.16 -6.76 5.64
N PHE A 236 -31.00 -7.19 6.15
CA PHE A 236 -29.87 -7.68 5.37
C PHE A 236 -29.81 -9.21 5.47
N PHE A 237 -29.95 -9.88 4.33
CA PHE A 237 -30.00 -11.35 4.24
C PHE A 237 -28.60 -11.94 4.20
N LEU A 238 -28.35 -12.92 5.07
CA LEU A 238 -27.13 -13.72 5.16
C LEU A 238 -27.26 -15.01 4.33
N ASP A 239 -26.16 -15.75 4.19
CA ASP A 239 -26.07 -16.95 3.34
C ASP A 239 -26.94 -18.14 3.81
N ASP A 240 -27.36 -18.16 5.07
CA ASP A 240 -28.10 -19.28 5.70
C ASP A 240 -29.60 -18.98 5.91
N ASP A 241 -30.18 -18.18 5.01
CA ASP A 241 -31.56 -17.68 5.07
C ASP A 241 -31.90 -16.87 6.34
N LYS A 242 -30.89 -16.49 7.14
CA LYS A 242 -31.05 -15.56 8.27
C LYS A 242 -31.05 -14.12 7.76
N SER A 243 -31.71 -13.24 8.51
CA SER A 243 -31.56 -11.80 8.34
C SER A 243 -31.08 -11.14 9.61
N VAL A 244 -30.42 -10.00 9.45
CA VAL A 244 -30.13 -9.04 10.52
C VAL A 244 -30.68 -7.68 10.13
N GLU A 245 -31.25 -6.95 11.11
CA GLU A 245 -31.68 -5.57 10.88
C GLU A 245 -30.47 -4.64 10.84
N VAL A 246 -30.38 -3.82 9.78
CA VAL A 246 -29.32 -2.83 9.59
C VAL A 246 -29.89 -1.51 9.08
N GLU A 247 -29.12 -0.43 9.24
CA GLU A 247 -29.46 0.88 8.67
C GLU A 247 -29.13 0.92 7.17
N LEU A 248 -30.16 0.75 6.33
CA LEU A 248 -30.02 0.79 4.87
C LEU A 248 -30.12 2.22 4.37
N MET A 249 -29.05 2.71 3.75
CA MET A 249 -29.02 4.03 3.10
C MET A 249 -29.80 4.00 1.78
N ASN A 250 -30.55 5.06 1.50
CA ASN A 250 -31.31 5.21 0.25
C ASN A 250 -31.06 6.58 -0.39
N ALA A 251 -30.87 6.59 -1.71
CA ALA A 251 -30.84 7.82 -2.50
C ALA A 251 -31.92 7.77 -3.60
N ASN A 252 -32.83 8.73 -3.56
CA ASN A 252 -33.94 8.83 -4.52
C ASN A 252 -33.47 9.20 -5.95
N SER A 253 -32.27 9.78 -6.08
CA SER A 253 -31.65 10.11 -7.36
C SER A 253 -30.13 10.13 -7.20
N MET A 254 -29.43 9.42 -8.09
CA MET A 254 -27.97 9.48 -8.19
C MET A 254 -27.59 9.80 -9.63
N THR A 255 -26.63 10.72 -9.82
CA THR A 255 -26.13 11.08 -11.16
C THR A 255 -24.75 10.48 -11.39
N GLY A 256 -24.48 10.09 -12.64
CA GLY A 256 -23.16 9.59 -13.05
C GLY A 256 -22.77 8.22 -12.48
N ILE A 257 -23.72 7.43 -11.98
CA ILE A 257 -23.47 6.06 -11.52
C ILE A 257 -23.18 5.16 -12.72
N LYS A 258 -22.07 4.42 -12.64
CA LYS A 258 -21.74 3.36 -13.58
C LYS A 258 -22.08 2.03 -12.93
N TYR A 259 -22.87 1.20 -13.60
CA TYR A 259 -23.17 -0.17 -13.17
C TYR A 259 -22.96 -1.12 -14.34
N GLY A 260 -22.61 -2.36 -14.03
CA GLY A 260 -22.62 -3.48 -14.96
C GLY A 260 -23.44 -4.60 -14.32
N ALA A 261 -24.36 -5.18 -15.07
CA ALA A 261 -25.14 -6.32 -14.66
C ALA A 261 -24.72 -7.52 -15.49
N PHE A 262 -24.55 -8.66 -14.83
CA PHE A 262 -24.13 -9.91 -15.44
C PHE A 262 -25.08 -11.01 -14.99
N ASN A 263 -25.44 -11.89 -15.91
CA ASN A 263 -26.13 -13.12 -15.58
C ASN A 263 -25.19 -14.07 -14.82
N ALA A 264 -25.76 -15.06 -14.13
CA ALA A 264 -24.97 -16.05 -13.39
C ALA A 264 -24.05 -16.88 -14.29
N ASP A 265 -24.34 -16.95 -15.59
CA ASP A 265 -23.51 -17.59 -16.62
C ASP A 265 -22.40 -16.67 -17.17
N GLY A 266 -22.30 -15.44 -16.65
CA GLY A 266 -21.32 -14.43 -17.06
C GLY A 266 -21.68 -13.66 -18.34
N SER A 267 -22.88 -13.84 -18.90
CA SER A 267 -23.35 -13.04 -20.03
C SER A 267 -23.78 -11.63 -19.62
N PHE A 268 -23.76 -10.71 -20.59
CA PHE A 268 -24.44 -9.42 -20.51
C PHE A 268 -25.93 -9.54 -20.90
#